data_AF-B1AIN3-F1
#
_entry.id   AF-B1AIN3-F1
#
_cell.length_a   1.000
_cell.length_b   1.000
_cell.length_c   1.000
_cell.angle_alpha   90.00
_cell.angle_beta   90.00
_cell.angle_gamma   90.00
#
_symmetry.space_group_name_H-M   'P 1'
#
loop_
_entity.id
_entity.type
_entity.pdbx_description
1 polymer ?
#
loop_
_entity_poly.entity_id
_entity_poly.type
_entity_poly.pdbx_seq_one_letter_code
_entity_poly.pdbx_strand_id
1 'polypeptide(L)' 'MAKKSLIAKQKKHQKFAVREYTRCVRCGRPHAVNRKFGVCRLCFRDLAYAGAIPGIKKASW' A
#
# COMPACT_ATOMS: atom_id res chain seq x y z
N MET A 1 7.24 3.24 12.35
CA MET A 1 6.47 1.98 12.14
C MET A 1 4.97 2.29 12.18
N ALA A 2 4.15 1.64 11.35
CA ALA A 2 2.70 1.86 11.39
C ALA A 2 2.08 1.29 12.69
N LYS A 3 1.22 2.05 13.36
CA LYS A 3 0.56 1.63 14.62
C LYS A 3 -0.30 0.38 14.38
N LYS A 4 0.01 -0.72 15.07
CA LYS A 4 -0.68 -2.03 14.91
C LYS A 4 -2.20 -1.91 15.08
N SER A 5 -2.66 -1.11 16.04
CA SER A 5 -4.10 -0.89 16.26
C SER A 5 -4.81 -0.22 15.08
N LEU A 6 -4.14 0.67 14.34
CA LEU A 6 -4.72 1.31 13.15
C LEU A 6 -4.80 0.36 11.96
N ILE A 7 -3.83 -0.56 11.84
CA ILE A 7 -3.87 -1.62 10.83
C ILE A 7 -5.06 -2.56 11.12
N ALA A 8 -5.21 -3.00 12.38
CA ALA A 8 -6.34 -3.82 12.80
C ALA A 8 -7.68 -3.10 12.58
N LYS A 9 -7.78 -1.82 12.92
CA LYS A 9 -8.97 -0.99 12.66
C LYS A 9 -9.35 -0.97 11.19
N GLN A 10 -8.37 -0.79 10.28
CA GLN A 10 -8.64 -0.70 8.85
C GLN A 10 -9.06 -2.04 8.23
N LYS A 11 -8.55 -3.17 8.75
CA LYS A 11 -8.97 -4.51 8.30
C LYS A 11 -10.42 -4.84 8.66
N LYS A 12 -10.96 -4.22 9.71
CA LYS A 12 -12.36 -4.40 10.11
C LYS A 12 -13.28 -3.63 9.15
N HIS A 13 -14.41 -4.24 8.77
CA HIS A 13 -15.48 -3.54 8.05
C HIS A 13 -15.95 -2.32 8.84
N GLN A 14 -16.05 -1.18 8.17
CA GLN A 14 -16.47 0.07 8.79
C GLN A 14 -17.99 0.22 8.71
N LYS A 15 -18.60 0.79 9.76
CA LYS A 15 -20.06 1.07 9.80
C LYS A 15 -20.57 1.85 8.58
N PHE A 16 -19.74 2.73 8.02
CA PHE A 16 -20.09 3.52 6.84
C PHE A 16 -18.99 3.36 5.81
N ALA A 17 -19.37 3.11 4.55
CA ALA A 17 -18.44 2.87 3.45
C ALA A 17 -17.42 4.02 3.27
N VAL A 18 -17.85 5.27 3.50
CA VAL A 18 -16.99 6.47 3.42
C VAL A 18 -15.82 6.48 4.42
N ARG A 19 -15.86 5.63 5.46
CA ARG A 19 -14.78 5.52 6.45
C ARG A 19 -13.69 4.54 6.04
N GLU A 20 -13.90 3.77 4.98
CA GLU A 20 -12.88 2.87 4.46
C GLU A 20 -11.74 3.66 3.82
N TYR A 21 -10.51 3.28 4.14
CA TYR A 21 -9.31 3.91 3.60
C TYR A 21 -8.25 2.87 3.33
N THR A 22 -7.37 3.17 2.38
CA THR A 22 -6.30 2.24 1.97
C THR A 22 -5.11 2.34 2.91
N ARG A 23 -4.46 1.18 3.14
CA ARG A 23 -3.14 1.11 3.76
C ARG A 23 -2.25 0.22 2.90
N CYS A 24 -0.95 0.49 2.91
CA CYS A 24 0.01 -0.39 2.27
C CYS A 24 -0.01 -1.76 2.93
N VAL A 25 -0.15 -2.83 2.14
CA VAL A 25 -0.19 -4.21 2.65
C VAL A 25 1.12 -4.61 3.33
N ARG A 26 2.27 -4.17 2.80
CA ARG A 26 3.60 -4.50 3.32
C ARG A 26 3.99 -3.76 4.60
N CYS A 27 3.97 -2.42 4.60
CA CYS A 27 4.45 -1.61 5.73
C CYS A 27 3.34 -0.96 6.57
N GLY A 28 2.08 -1.04 6.13
CA GLY A 28 0.95 -0.44 6.81
C GLY A 28 0.86 1.09 6.68
N ARG A 29 1.56 1.75 5.74
CA ARG A 29 1.48 3.22 5.56
C ARG A 29 0.06 3.65 5.11
N PRO A 30 -0.54 4.71 5.69
CA PRO A 30 -1.90 5.17 5.33
C PRO A 30 -1.96 6.04 4.06
N HIS A 31 -0.86 6.69 3.68
CA HIS A 31 -0.83 7.63 2.56
C HIS A 31 0.04 7.13 1.40
N ALA A 32 -0.20 7.70 0.22
CA ALA A 32 0.50 7.38 -1.02
C ALA A 32 0.49 5.88 -1.34
N VAL A 33 -0.69 5.25 -1.20
CA VAL A 33 -0.94 3.84 -1.51
C VAL A 33 -1.46 3.72 -2.93
N ASN A 34 -0.73 3.02 -3.80
CA ASN A 34 -1.16 2.73 -5.15
C ASN A 34 -2.22 1.64 -5.12
N ARG A 35 -3.49 1.98 -5.44
CA ARG A 35 -4.62 1.04 -5.37
C ARG A 35 -4.39 -0.22 -6.20
N LYS A 36 -3.82 -0.09 -7.41
CA LYS A 36 -3.51 -1.22 -8.32
C LYS A 36 -2.59 -2.26 -7.69
N PHE A 37 -1.62 -1.84 -6.87
CA PHE A 37 -0.60 -2.73 -6.30
C PHE A 37 -0.79 -2.98 -4.80
N GLY A 38 -1.69 -2.25 -4.13
CA GLY A 38 -1.90 -2.33 -2.68
C GLY A 38 -0.69 -1.90 -1.83
N VAL A 39 0.33 -1.26 -2.42
CA VAL A 39 1.57 -0.88 -1.74
C VAL A 39 1.78 0.63 -1.75
N CYS A 40 2.51 1.15 -0.75
CA CYS A 40 2.90 2.55 -0.74
C CYS A 40 4.02 2.84 -1.74
N ARG A 41 4.21 4.11 -2.09
CA ARG A 41 5.26 4.56 -3.02
C ARG A 41 6.68 4.04 -2.72
N LEU A 42 7.03 3.87 -1.43
CA LEU A 42 8.35 3.38 -1.03
C LEU A 42 8.47 1.88 -1.27
N CYS A 43 7.55 1.10 -0.72
CA CYS A 43 7.52 -0.35 -0.92
C CYS A 43 7.35 -0.71 -2.40
N PHE A 44 6.59 0.08 -3.16
CA PHE A 44 6.46 -0.07 -4.60
C PHE A 44 7.81 0.08 -5.29
N ARG A 45 8.55 1.16 -4.98
CA ARG A 45 9.89 1.40 -5.52
C ARG A 45 10.85 0.26 -5.18
N ASP A 46 10.87 -0.17 -3.91
CA ASP A 46 11.78 -1.23 -3.46
C ASP A 46 11.43 -2.58 -4.11
N LEU A 47 10.15 -2.90 -4.28
CA LEU A 47 9.70 -4.11 -4.98
C LEU A 47 9.96 -4.04 -6.49
N ALA A 48 9.80 -2.87 -7.10
CA ALA A 48 10.08 -2.67 -8.52
C ALA A 48 11.59 -2.83 -8.82
N TYR A 49 12.46 -2.25 -7.98
CA TYR A 49 13.91 -2.44 -8.12
C TYR A 49 14.35 -3.89 -7.85
N ALA A 50 13.69 -4.59 -6.93
CA ALA A 50 13.96 -6.00 -6.68
C ALA A 50 13.41 -6.94 -7.77
N GLY A 51 12.67 -6.43 -8.78
CA GLY A 51 12.04 -7.25 -9.81
C GLY A 51 10.85 -8.09 -9.32
N ALA A 52 10.34 -7.84 -8.12
CA ALA A 52 9.26 -8.61 -7.51
C ALA A 52 7.86 -8.28 -8.08
N ILE A 53 7.73 -7.16 -8.82
CA ILE A 53 6.48 -6.81 -9.50
C ILE A 53 6.65 -7.09 -11.00
N PRO A 54 5.91 -8.06 -11.57
CA PRO A 54 6.08 -8.47 -12.96
C PRO A 54 5.71 -7.34 -13.92
N GLY A 55 6.49 -7.20 -14.99
CA GLY A 55 6.26 -6.23 -16.08
C GLY A 55 6.64 -4.79 -15.77
N ILE A 56 7.16 -4.48 -14.57
CA ILE A 56 7.63 -3.14 -14.25
C ILE A 56 9.10 -2.99 -14.66
N LYS A 57 9.34 -2.02 -15.54
CA LYS A 57 10.68 -1.52 -15.89
C LYS A 57 10.79 -0.05 -15.51
N LYS A 58 12.01 0.42 -15.27
CA LYS A 58 12.28 1.86 -15.10
C LYS A 58 11.91 2.54 -16.43
N ALA A 59 11.00 3.50 -16.36
CA ALA A 59 10.60 4.25 -17.54
C ALA A 59 11.75 5.19 -17.95
N SER A 60 12.13 5.12 -19.23
CA SER A 60 13.06 6.02 -19.88
C SER A 60 12.44 6.37 -21.23
N TRP A 61 12.11 7.65 -21.40
CA TRP A 61 11.76 8.26 -22.66
C TRP A 61 12.78 9.37 -22.94
#